data_AF-A0A0Q7V9P4-F1
#
_entry.id   AF-A0A0Q7V9P4-F1
#
_cell.length_a   1.000
_cell.length_b   1.000
_cell.length_c   1.000
_cell.angle_alpha   90.00
_cell.angle_beta   90.00
_cell.angle_gamma   90.00
#
_symmetry.space_group_name_H-M   'P 1'
#
loop_
_entity.id
_entity.type
_entity.pdbx_description
1 polymer ?
#
loop_
_entity_poly.entity_id
_entity_poly.type
_entity_poly.pdbx_seq_one_letter_code
_entity_poly.pdbx_strand_id
1 'polypeptide(L)'
;MKVVAIAMQKGGGGKSTLTRSLAVAASNAGLMTLVLDMDLQQLVTQWSRRRPEGSLPAVMFSTELDLGVQIERARSAGCDLVVIDTPPAASSQAGAAVECADLVLIPCTPDIEAYEQLPRTVRLARNTGTPAAAVLTMATPNSRSETEVARNHLRQGKRPDVARRDPSAEGPS
;
A
#
# COMPACT_ATOMS: atom_id res chain seq x y z
N MET A 1 5.10 16.79 -5.61
CA MET A 1 4.39 15.52 -5.85
C MET A 1 4.94 14.41 -4.95
N LYS A 2 4.04 13.63 -4.35
CA LYS A 2 4.33 12.36 -3.65
C LYS A 2 3.60 11.20 -4.33
N VAL A 3 4.15 10.00 -4.24
CA VAL A 3 3.54 8.76 -4.76
C VAL A 3 3.33 7.78 -3.60
N VAL A 4 2.11 7.33 -3.39
CA VAL A 4 1.74 6.39 -2.33
C VAL A 4 1.12 5.14 -2.95
N ALA A 5 1.71 3.98 -2.71
CA ALA A 5 1.14 2.71 -3.15
C ALA A 5 0.33 2.05 -2.02
N ILE A 6 -0.86 1.55 -2.34
CA ILE A 6 -1.68 0.75 -1.43
C ILE A 6 -1.52 -0.72 -1.82
N ALA A 7 -0.66 -1.45 -1.11
CA ALA A 7 -0.28 -2.80 -1.48
C ALA A 7 -0.54 -3.81 -0.36
N MET A 8 -1.14 -4.96 -0.70
CA MET A 8 -1.20 -6.15 0.15
C MET A 8 -1.37 -7.40 -0.73
N GLN A 9 -0.75 -8.51 -0.34
CA GLN A 9 -0.77 -9.73 -1.16
C GLN A 9 -2.11 -10.48 -1.16
N LYS A 10 -2.99 -10.27 -0.17
CA LYS A 10 -4.31 -10.93 -0.10
C LYS A 10 -5.44 -9.99 -0.53
N GLY A 11 -6.52 -10.55 -1.09
CA GLY A 11 -7.77 -9.82 -1.27
C GLY A 11 -8.45 -9.49 0.06
N GLY A 12 -9.38 -8.53 0.06
CA GLY A 12 -10.27 -8.29 1.20
C GLY A 12 -9.79 -7.33 2.29
N GLY A 13 -8.50 -6.98 2.39
CA GLY A 13 -8.04 -6.06 3.45
C GLY A 13 -8.41 -4.58 3.25
N GLY A 14 -9.14 -4.22 2.19
CA GLY A 14 -9.66 -2.86 2.00
C GLY A 14 -8.76 -1.91 1.21
N LYS A 15 -7.88 -2.42 0.32
CA LYS A 15 -7.03 -1.60 -0.59
C LYS A 15 -7.80 -0.49 -1.29
N SER A 16 -8.73 -0.83 -2.18
CA SER A 16 -9.49 0.15 -2.96
C SER A 16 -10.30 1.11 -2.08
N THR A 17 -10.76 0.66 -0.90
CA THR A 17 -11.45 1.52 0.06
C THR A 17 -10.48 2.54 0.68
N LEU A 18 -9.30 2.10 1.10
CA LEU A 18 -8.26 2.98 1.63
C LEU A 18 -7.76 3.95 0.55
N THR A 19 -7.54 3.47 -0.69
CA THR A 19 -7.18 4.28 -1.86
C THR A 19 -8.17 5.43 -2.06
N ARG A 20 -9.47 5.12 -2.15
CA ARG A 20 -10.52 6.14 -2.33
C ARG A 20 -10.55 7.12 -1.16
N SER A 21 -10.53 6.61 0.07
CA SER A 21 -10.64 7.44 1.28
C SER A 21 -9.47 8.41 1.40
N LEU A 22 -8.24 7.92 1.18
CA LEU A 22 -7.03 8.74 1.20
C LEU A 22 -7.04 9.80 0.09
N ALA A 23 -7.39 9.41 -1.13
CA ALA A 23 -7.36 10.31 -2.28
C ALA A 23 -8.43 11.41 -2.19
N VAL A 24 -9.63 11.09 -1.67
CA VAL A 24 -10.67 12.08 -1.38
C VAL A 24 -10.24 13.01 -0.24
N ALA A 25 -9.67 12.47 0.85
CA ALA A 25 -9.18 13.28 1.95
C ALA A 25 -8.08 14.27 1.50
N ALA A 26 -7.15 13.81 0.67
CA ALA A 26 -6.11 14.66 0.07
C ALA A 26 -6.71 15.76 -0.82
N SER A 27 -7.68 15.41 -1.67
CA SER A 27 -8.37 16.39 -2.52
C SER A 27 -9.13 17.44 -1.69
N ASN A 28 -9.80 17.01 -0.62
CA ASN A 28 -10.50 17.92 0.31
C ASN A 28 -9.53 18.81 1.09
N ALA A 29 -8.28 18.39 1.26
CA ALA A 29 -7.20 19.21 1.83
C ALA A 29 -6.57 20.16 0.79
N GLY A 30 -7.11 20.25 -0.43
CA GLY A 30 -6.66 21.14 -1.49
C GLY A 30 -5.54 20.58 -2.36
N LEU A 31 -5.20 19.29 -2.24
CA LEU A 31 -4.15 18.67 -3.04
C LEU A 31 -4.67 18.21 -4.40
N MET A 32 -3.95 18.55 -5.47
CA MET A 32 -4.18 17.97 -6.79
C MET A 32 -3.83 16.48 -6.74
N THR A 33 -4.86 15.63 -6.76
CA THR A 33 -4.72 14.20 -6.49
C THR A 33 -5.14 13.34 -7.67
N LEU A 34 -4.29 12.37 -8.03
CA LEU A 34 -4.54 11.35 -9.04
C LEU A 34 -4.55 9.96 -8.39
N VAL A 35 -5.48 9.11 -8.81
CA VAL A 35 -5.47 7.68 -8.52
C VAL A 35 -5.16 6.90 -9.78
N LEU A 36 -4.15 6.03 -9.68
CA LEU A 36 -3.83 5.02 -10.69
C LEU A 36 -4.38 3.67 -10.22
N ASP A 37 -5.48 3.23 -10.84
CA ASP A 37 -6.14 1.95 -10.56
C ASP A 37 -5.48 0.86 -11.40
N MET A 38 -4.75 -0.05 -10.77
CA MET A 38 -4.07 -1.16 -11.46
C MET A 38 -4.84 -2.47 -11.37
N ASP A 39 -5.99 -2.52 -10.68
CA ASP A 39 -6.79 -3.73 -10.58
C ASP A 39 -7.64 -3.92 -11.85
N LEU A 40 -7.59 -5.12 -12.44
CA LEU A 40 -8.40 -5.47 -13.62
C LEU A 40 -9.91 -5.40 -13.34
N GLN A 41 -10.33 -5.53 -12.09
CA GLN A 41 -11.73 -5.31 -11.69
C GLN A 41 -12.13 -3.83 -11.75
N GLN A 42 -11.15 -2.92 -11.78
CA GLN A 42 -11.33 -1.48 -11.96
C GLN A 42 -12.33 -0.87 -10.98
N LEU A 43 -12.37 -1.37 -9.74
CA LEU A 43 -13.37 -0.94 -8.77
C LEU A 43 -13.24 0.55 -8.46
N VAL A 44 -12.04 1.11 -8.41
CA VAL A 44 -11.84 2.54 -8.13
C VAL A 44 -12.22 3.39 -9.35
N THR A 45 -11.89 2.94 -10.55
CA THR A 45 -12.30 3.57 -11.81
C THR A 45 -13.83 3.57 -11.97
N GLN A 46 -14.50 2.45 -11.67
CA GLN A 46 -15.96 2.40 -11.70
C GLN A 46 -16.59 3.34 -10.66
N TRP A 47 -15.98 3.47 -9.49
CA TRP A 47 -16.40 4.43 -8.47
C TRP A 47 -16.30 5.88 -8.98
N SER A 48 -15.20 6.24 -9.63
CA SER A 48 -14.99 7.62 -10.09
C SER A 48 -16.01 8.05 -11.14
N ARG A 49 -16.44 7.13 -12.04
CA ARG A 49 -17.45 7.37 -13.08
C ARG A 49 -18.84 7.72 -12.54
N ARG A 50 -19.13 7.43 -11.27
CA ARG A 50 -20.40 7.78 -10.62
C ARG A 50 -20.43 9.22 -10.08
N ARG A 51 -19.32 9.96 -10.21
CA ARG A 51 -19.17 11.33 -9.71
C ARG A 51 -19.24 12.32 -10.88
N PRO A 52 -19.54 13.61 -10.63
CA PRO A 52 -19.52 14.63 -11.65
C PRO A 52 -18.18 14.69 -12.39
N GLU A 53 -18.22 14.99 -13.68
CA GLU A 53 -17.02 15.18 -14.49
C GLU A 53 -16.13 16.30 -13.91
N GLY A 54 -14.81 16.12 -14.01
CA GLY A 54 -13.83 17.05 -13.43
C GLY A 54 -13.66 16.95 -11.90
N SER A 55 -14.39 16.06 -11.21
CA SER A 55 -14.21 15.87 -9.76
C SER A 55 -12.82 15.33 -9.41
N LEU A 56 -12.19 15.93 -8.39
CA LEU A 56 -10.99 15.36 -7.76
C LEU A 56 -11.34 14.32 -6.69
N PRO A 57 -10.50 13.30 -6.45
CA PRO A 57 -9.28 12.98 -7.20
C PRO A 57 -9.61 12.53 -8.63
N ALA A 58 -8.76 12.84 -9.59
CA ALA A 58 -8.84 12.21 -10.91
C ALA A 58 -8.51 10.72 -10.76
N VAL A 59 -9.13 9.86 -11.56
CA VAL A 59 -8.90 8.40 -11.50
C VAL A 59 -8.76 7.87 -12.91
N MET A 60 -7.74 7.07 -13.14
CA MET A 60 -7.56 6.34 -14.40
C MET A 60 -7.00 4.95 -14.15
N PHE A 61 -7.35 4.03 -15.05
CA PHE A 61 -6.73 2.71 -15.09
C PHE A 61 -5.29 2.81 -15.63
N SER A 62 -4.38 2.02 -15.07
CA SER A 62 -2.99 1.94 -15.52
C SER A 62 -2.45 0.52 -15.40
N THR A 63 -1.49 0.18 -16.26
CA THR A 63 -0.74 -1.08 -16.20
C THR A 63 0.65 -0.83 -15.61
N GLU A 64 1.36 -1.89 -15.26
CA GLU A 64 2.75 -1.80 -14.81
C GLU A 64 3.68 -1.12 -15.83
N LEU A 65 3.39 -1.25 -17.13
CA LEU A 65 4.23 -0.69 -18.21
C LEU A 65 4.04 0.82 -18.36
N ASP A 66 2.83 1.32 -18.09
CA ASP A 66 2.49 2.72 -18.26
C ASP A 66 2.76 3.56 -17.00
N LEU A 67 2.94 2.90 -15.85
CA LEU A 67 2.93 3.55 -14.53
C LEU A 67 3.92 4.71 -14.44
N GLY A 68 5.18 4.50 -14.85
CA GLY A 68 6.21 5.54 -14.82
C GLY A 68 5.87 6.74 -15.71
N VAL A 69 5.34 6.51 -16.91
CA VAL A 69 4.90 7.57 -17.83
C VAL A 69 3.72 8.35 -17.25
N GLN A 70 2.75 7.67 -16.63
CA GLN A 70 1.61 8.37 -16.01
C GLN A 70 2.02 9.20 -14.80
N ILE A 71 2.96 8.71 -13.98
CA ILE A 71 3.50 9.46 -12.85
C ILE A 71 4.22 10.73 -13.34
N GLU A 72 5.02 10.65 -14.40
CA GLU A 72 5.72 11.83 -14.93
C GLU A 72 4.76 12.84 -15.58
N ARG A 73 3.72 12.35 -16.26
CA ARG A 73 2.64 13.21 -16.75
C ARG A 73 1.91 13.92 -15.61
N ALA A 74 1.60 13.20 -14.53
CA ALA A 74 0.99 13.79 -13.34
C ALA A 74 1.90 14.86 -12.72
N ARG A 75 3.21 14.60 -12.63
CA ARG A 75 4.20 15.58 -12.16
C ARG A 75 4.19 16.84 -13.01
N SER A 76 4.25 16.67 -14.33
CA SER A 76 4.26 17.78 -15.30
C SER A 76 2.96 18.60 -15.27
N ALA A 77 1.83 17.96 -14.94
CA ALA A 77 0.54 18.60 -14.79
C ALA A 77 0.32 19.29 -13.43
N GLY A 78 1.34 19.33 -12.55
CA GLY A 78 1.24 19.95 -11.23
C GLY A 78 0.47 19.12 -10.19
N CYS A 79 0.45 17.78 -10.34
CA CYS A 79 -0.14 16.89 -9.34
C CYS A 79 0.67 16.91 -8.03
N ASP A 80 -0.03 16.96 -6.90
CA ASP A 80 0.57 16.95 -5.57
C ASP A 80 0.71 15.52 -5.03
N LEU A 81 -0.26 14.65 -5.33
CA LEU A 81 -0.32 13.28 -4.82
C LEU A 81 -0.81 12.30 -5.89
N VAL A 82 -0.03 11.24 -6.10
CA VAL A 82 -0.47 10.04 -6.83
C VAL A 82 -0.72 8.92 -5.82
N VAL A 83 -1.89 8.30 -5.85
CA VAL A 83 -2.21 7.08 -5.08
C VAL A 83 -2.35 5.92 -6.04
N ILE A 84 -1.62 4.83 -5.82
CA ILE A 84 -1.64 3.64 -6.67
C ILE A 84 -2.45 2.54 -5.96
N ASP A 85 -3.57 2.12 -6.55
CA ASP A 85 -4.35 0.97 -6.08
C ASP A 85 -3.83 -0.28 -6.76
N THR A 86 -3.22 -1.20 -6.00
CA THR A 86 -2.65 -2.42 -6.58
C THR A 86 -3.69 -3.55 -6.62
N PRO A 87 -3.60 -4.47 -7.59
CA PRO A 87 -4.39 -5.70 -7.57
C PRO A 87 -4.03 -6.57 -6.35
N PRO A 88 -4.88 -7.55 -5.99
CA PRO A 88 -4.49 -8.63 -5.09
C PRO A 88 -3.40 -9.51 -5.73
N ALA A 89 -2.56 -10.14 -4.91
CA ALA A 89 -1.47 -11.07 -5.26
C ALA A 89 -0.07 -10.48 -5.52
N ALA A 90 0.92 -11.39 -5.44
CA ALA A 90 2.34 -11.18 -5.75
C ALA A 90 2.56 -11.13 -7.28
N SER A 91 1.88 -10.21 -7.95
CA SER A 91 2.08 -9.94 -9.39
C SER A 91 3.21 -8.94 -9.60
N SER A 92 3.73 -8.90 -10.85
CA SER A 92 4.62 -7.83 -11.33
C SER A 92 4.09 -6.43 -11.02
N GLN A 93 2.77 -6.26 -11.03
CA GLN A 93 2.08 -4.98 -10.82
C GLN A 93 2.29 -4.42 -9.42
N ALA A 94 2.18 -5.25 -8.38
CA ALA A 94 2.44 -4.81 -7.01
C ALA A 94 3.91 -4.40 -6.84
N GLY A 95 4.85 -5.09 -7.50
CA GLY A 95 6.27 -4.74 -7.52
C GLY A 95 6.50 -3.36 -8.16
N ALA A 96 6.02 -3.16 -9.38
CA ALA A 96 6.15 -1.90 -10.10
C ALA A 96 5.55 -0.70 -9.32
N ALA A 97 4.39 -0.91 -8.69
CA ALA A 97 3.76 0.11 -7.84
C ALA A 97 4.63 0.49 -6.64
N VAL A 98 5.23 -0.50 -5.97
CA VAL A 98 6.10 -0.29 -4.81
C VAL A 98 7.42 0.38 -5.22
N GLU A 99 8.00 0.00 -6.35
CA GLU A 99 9.23 0.60 -6.90
C GLU A 99 9.05 2.08 -7.24
N CYS A 100 7.87 2.47 -7.73
CA CYS A 100 7.57 3.86 -8.08
C CYS A 100 7.12 4.73 -6.89
N ALA A 101 6.88 4.14 -5.71
CA ALA A 101 6.29 4.83 -4.57
C ALA A 101 7.32 5.47 -3.64
N ASP A 102 6.95 6.61 -3.04
CA ASP A 102 7.66 7.21 -1.90
C ASP A 102 7.28 6.54 -0.57
N LEU A 103 6.10 5.90 -0.51
CA LEU A 103 5.56 5.22 0.66
C LEU A 103 4.61 4.09 0.25
N VAL A 104 4.71 2.96 0.93
CA VAL A 104 3.76 1.85 0.83
C VAL A 104 2.85 1.84 2.06
N LEU A 105 1.54 1.92 1.85
CA LEU A 105 0.55 1.66 2.88
C LEU A 105 0.04 0.22 2.72
N ILE A 106 0.11 -0.55 3.81
CA ILE A 106 -0.27 -1.95 3.84
C ILE A 106 -1.56 -2.07 4.65
N PRO A 107 -2.74 -2.13 4.00
CA PRO A 107 -3.99 -2.30 4.73
C PRO A 107 -4.02 -3.67 5.43
N CYS A 108 -4.48 -3.68 6.67
CA CYS A 108 -4.43 -4.83 7.56
C CYS A 108 -5.68 -4.82 8.45
N THR A 109 -6.49 -5.87 8.38
CA THR A 109 -7.67 -6.03 9.24
C THR A 109 -7.25 -6.52 10.64
N PRO A 110 -8.06 -6.31 11.69
CA PRO A 110 -7.72 -6.69 13.06
C PRO A 110 -7.86 -8.20 13.33
N ASP A 111 -7.35 -9.04 12.43
CA ASP A 111 -7.37 -10.50 12.52
C ASP A 111 -5.97 -11.10 12.30
N ILE A 112 -5.80 -12.34 12.75
CA ILE A 112 -4.49 -12.99 12.74
C ILE A 112 -4.00 -13.28 11.32
N GLU A 113 -4.92 -13.65 10.42
CA GLU A 113 -4.62 -13.95 9.04
C GLU A 113 -4.04 -12.72 8.33
N ALA A 114 -4.53 -11.51 8.60
CA ALA A 114 -3.99 -10.29 8.07
C ALA A 114 -2.57 -10.00 8.58
N TYR A 115 -2.30 -10.22 9.88
CA TYR A 115 -0.98 -10.04 10.46
C TYR A 115 0.06 -11.00 9.86
N GLU A 116 -0.31 -12.25 9.61
CA GLU A 116 0.58 -13.25 9.02
C GLU A 116 0.98 -12.94 7.57
N GLN A 117 0.16 -12.18 6.83
CA GLN A 117 0.47 -11.79 5.45
C GLN A 117 1.34 -10.54 5.35
N LEU A 118 1.31 -9.69 6.38
CA LEU A 118 2.02 -8.41 6.40
C LEU A 118 3.53 -8.52 6.09
N PRO A 119 4.30 -9.50 6.64
CA PRO A 119 5.72 -9.63 6.37
C PRO A 119 6.09 -9.75 4.89
N ARG A 120 5.19 -10.29 4.06
CA ARG A 120 5.45 -10.48 2.62
C ARG A 120 5.47 -9.15 1.88
N THR A 121 4.50 -8.27 2.16
CA THR A 121 4.49 -6.92 1.59
C THR A 121 5.58 -6.03 2.19
N VAL A 122 5.87 -6.18 3.50
CA VAL A 122 7.00 -5.48 4.13
C VAL A 122 8.33 -5.90 3.47
N ARG A 123 8.51 -7.19 3.15
CA ARG A 123 9.70 -7.66 2.43
C ARG A 123 9.80 -7.07 1.03
N LEU A 124 8.69 -7.00 0.29
CA LEU A 124 8.67 -6.36 -1.02
C LEU A 124 9.13 -4.90 -0.93
N ALA A 125 8.55 -4.11 -0.02
CA ALA A 125 8.94 -2.71 0.18
C ALA A 125 10.39 -2.56 0.67
N ARG A 126 10.88 -3.47 1.52
CA ARG A 126 12.29 -3.47 1.94
C ARG A 126 13.25 -3.74 0.78
N ASN A 127 12.91 -4.66 -0.11
CA ASN A 127 13.75 -5.01 -1.26
C ASN A 127 13.91 -3.86 -2.25
N THR A 128 12.92 -2.95 -2.31
CA THR A 128 12.96 -1.74 -3.16
C THR A 128 13.50 -0.52 -2.42
N GLY A 129 13.81 -0.64 -1.12
CA GLY A 129 14.22 0.49 -0.29
C GLY A 129 13.08 1.47 0.03
N THR A 130 11.83 1.09 -0.21
CA THR A 130 10.67 1.97 -0.04
C THR A 130 10.13 1.89 1.39
N PRO A 131 9.93 3.03 2.09
CA PRO A 131 9.29 3.04 3.39
C PRO A 131 7.90 2.40 3.35
N ALA A 132 7.53 1.65 4.41
CA ALA A 132 6.23 1.01 4.52
C ALA A 132 5.59 1.22 5.89
N ALA A 133 4.27 1.40 5.90
CA ALA A 133 3.46 1.51 7.11
C ALA A 133 2.20 0.64 6.99
N ALA A 134 1.88 -0.10 8.04
CA ALA A 134 0.61 -0.81 8.12
C ALA A 134 -0.51 0.16 8.51
N VAL A 135 -1.69 -0.02 7.89
CA VAL A 135 -2.90 0.75 8.19
C VAL A 135 -3.97 -0.22 8.65
N LEU A 136 -4.43 -0.06 9.90
CA LEU A 136 -5.51 -0.89 10.42
C LEU A 136 -6.82 -0.52 9.71
N THR A 137 -7.42 -1.46 9.00
CA THR A 137 -8.67 -1.31 8.25
C THR A 137 -9.76 -2.19 8.86
N MET A 138 -11.03 -1.83 8.67
CA MET A 138 -12.18 -2.56 9.23
C MET A 138 -12.12 -2.78 10.76
N ALA A 139 -11.41 -1.91 11.47
CA ALA A 139 -11.34 -1.94 12.93
C ALA A 139 -12.65 -1.45 13.54
N THR A 140 -13.01 -2.03 14.68
CA THR A 140 -14.09 -1.53 15.51
C THR A 140 -13.71 -0.12 16.00
N PRO A 141 -14.57 0.91 15.79
CA PRO A 141 -14.27 2.27 16.22
C PRO A 141 -13.88 2.33 17.71
N ASN A 142 -12.75 2.99 18.00
CA ASN A 142 -12.20 3.17 19.35
C ASN A 142 -11.83 1.88 20.11
N SER A 143 -11.69 0.74 19.42
CA SER A 143 -11.26 -0.52 20.05
C SER A 143 -9.78 -0.46 20.47
N ARG A 144 -9.56 -0.31 21.78
CA ARG A 144 -8.21 -0.32 22.37
C ARG A 144 -7.55 -1.68 22.22
N SER A 145 -8.30 -2.77 22.36
CA SER A 145 -7.79 -4.14 22.26
C SER A 145 -7.26 -4.44 20.85
N GLU A 146 -8.03 -4.13 19.81
CA GLU A 146 -7.58 -4.32 18.42
C GLU A 146 -6.33 -3.48 18.12
N THR A 147 -6.31 -2.22 18.59
CA THR A 147 -5.16 -1.33 18.44
C THR A 147 -3.90 -1.90 19.11
N GLU A 148 -4.05 -2.46 20.31
CA GLU A 148 -2.95 -3.04 21.08
C GLU A 148 -2.42 -4.33 20.44
N VAL A 149 -3.31 -5.23 20.03
CA VAL A 149 -2.96 -6.47 19.33
C VAL A 149 -2.22 -6.16 18.02
N ALA A 150 -2.75 -5.23 17.22
CA ALA A 150 -2.09 -4.79 16.00
C ALA A 150 -0.70 -4.23 16.29
N ARG A 151 -0.57 -3.33 17.27
CA ARG A 151 0.71 -2.75 17.66
C ARG A 151 1.72 -3.80 18.09
N ASN A 152 1.30 -4.82 18.82
CA ASN A 152 2.18 -5.90 19.28
C ASN A 152 2.72 -6.72 18.11
N HIS A 153 1.86 -7.15 17.17
CA HIS A 153 2.28 -7.88 15.98
C HIS A 153 3.18 -7.03 15.07
N LEU A 154 2.83 -5.75 14.85
CA LEU A 154 3.61 -4.82 14.04
C LEU A 154 4.98 -4.49 14.64
N ARG A 155 5.10 -4.50 15.97
CA ARG A 155 6.39 -4.31 16.67
C ARG A 155 7.25 -5.57 16.68
N GLN A 156 6.65 -6.75 16.78
CA GLN A 156 7.40 -8.02 16.76
C GLN A 156 8.07 -8.26 15.40
N GLY A 157 7.45 -7.85 14.28
CA GLY A 157 8.06 -7.86 12.95
C GLY A 157 9.25 -6.88 12.74
N LYS A 158 9.57 -6.05 13.74
CA LYS A 158 10.78 -5.18 13.75
C LYS A 158 12.00 -5.83 14.37
N ARG A 159 11.93 -7.02 14.97
CA ARG A 159 13.16 -7.72 15.39
C ARG A 159 13.87 -8.23 14.13
N PRO A 160 15.07 -7.72 13.78
CA PRO A 160 15.91 -8.49 12.89
C PRO A 160 16.17 -9.83 13.57
N ASP A 161 16.01 -10.93 12.83
CA ASP A 161 16.50 -12.24 13.25
C ASP A 161 18.03 -12.14 13.43
N VAL A 162 18.46 -11.66 14.58
CA VAL A 162 19.83 -11.84 15.07
C VAL A 162 19.81 -13.08 15.95
N ALA A 163 19.47 -14.21 15.32
CA ALA A 163 20.03 -15.49 15.72
C ALA A 163 21.25 -15.70 14.82
N ARG A 164 22.36 -15.04 15.16
CA ARG A 164 23.68 -15.47 14.68
C ARG A 164 23.84 -16.92 15.13
N ARG A 165 23.78 -17.87 14.20
CA ARG A 165 24.44 -19.16 14.41
C ARG A 165 25.91 -18.85 14.61
N ASP A 166 26.39 -19.10 15.82
CA ASP A 166 27.81 -19.07 16.13
C ASP A 166 28.49 -20.25 15.39
N PRO A 167 29.39 -20.01 14.42
CA PRO A 167 30.08 -21.08 13.70
C PRO A 167 31.14 -21.79 14.57
N SER A 168 31.32 -21.40 15.83
CA SER A 168 32.42 -21.85 16.69
C SER A 168 32.15 -23.16 17.46
N ALA A 169 31.01 -23.81 17.26
CA ALA A 169 30.58 -24.97 18.07
C ALA A 169 30.93 -26.35 17.48
N GLU A 170 31.74 -26.43 16.43
CA GLU A 170 32.35 -27.70 16.00
C GLU A 170 33.84 -27.69 16.36
N GLY A 171 34.14 -28.20 17.55
CA GLY A 171 35.52 -28.52 17.96
C GLY A 171 36.07 -29.70 17.15
N PRO A 172 37.39 -29.78 16.93
CA PRO A 172 37.99 -30.84 16.15
C PRO A 172 37.93 -32.17 16.90
N SER A 173 37.67 -33.24 16.13
CA SER A 173 37.67 -34.64 16.55
C SER A 173 39.06 -35.14 16.94
#